data_AF-K1T206-F1
#
_entry.id   AF-K1T206-F1
#
_cell.length_a   1.000
_cell.length_b   1.000
_cell.length_c   1.000
_cell.angle_alpha   90.00
_cell.angle_beta   90.00
_cell.angle_gamma   90.00
#
_symmetry.space_group_name_H-M   'P 1'
#
loop_
_entity.id
_entity.type
_entity.pdbx_description
1 polymer ?
#
loop_
_entity_poly.entity_id
_entity_poly.type
_entity_poly.pdbx_seq_one_letter_code
_entity_poly.pdbx_strand_id
1 'polypeptide(L)'
;DVVIQNFLIHSKSIGKSSYLWNSASAMLNSFQTVVILMVISRIDPVNDAGIFVIAYAIGNLMLTIGRYGIRQFQASDVVEKYSYREYYYSRVLTTGLMLAISLAYIGFEYGTGQYDGNKSIVVLLICLVKWIDAFEDVFHGMLQQHDRLDIGGKILTVRLFLYTVLYMV
;
A
#
# COMPACT_ATOMS: atom_id res chain seq x y z
N ASP A 1 22.69 10.36 -4.14
CA ASP A 1 23.19 10.96 -2.89
C ASP A 1 23.77 9.94 -1.93
N VAL A 2 25.05 10.12 -1.61
CA VAL A 2 25.85 9.25 -0.73
C VAL A 2 25.23 9.13 0.67
N VAL A 3 24.58 10.19 1.16
CA VAL A 3 23.93 10.23 2.49
C VAL A 3 22.71 9.30 2.56
N ILE A 4 21.88 9.31 1.52
CA ILE A 4 20.67 8.46 1.44
C ILE A 4 21.07 6.99 1.31
N GLN A 5 22.07 6.68 0.47
CA GLN A 5 22.59 5.33 0.36
C GLN A 5 23.20 4.83 1.67
N ASN A 6 23.94 5.69 2.39
CA ASN A 6 24.55 5.29 3.65
C ASN A 6 23.50 5.03 4.75
N PHE A 7 22.45 5.85 4.83
CA PHE A 7 21.35 5.63 5.77
C PHE A 7 20.56 4.35 5.47
N LEU A 8 20.30 4.05 4.19
CA LEU A 8 19.53 2.89 3.79
C LEU A 8 20.33 1.59 3.94
N ILE A 9 21.61 1.57 3.55
CA ILE A 9 22.39 0.34 3.39
C ILE A 9 23.18 -0.02 4.65
N HIS A 10 23.66 0.95 5.45
CA HIS A 10 24.40 0.66 6.67
C HIS A 10 23.46 0.45 7.86
N SER A 11 23.46 -0.78 8.38
CA SER A 11 22.81 -1.17 9.63
C SER A 11 23.85 -1.82 10.54
N LYS A 12 23.98 -1.32 11.77
CA LYS A 12 24.99 -1.80 12.74
C LYS A 12 24.70 -3.24 13.20
N SER A 13 23.44 -3.65 13.19
CA SER A 13 22.99 -5.03 13.42
C SER A 13 21.71 -5.31 12.65
N ILE A 14 21.80 -6.14 11.62
CA ILE A 14 20.71 -6.38 10.66
C ILE A 14 19.45 -6.89 11.37
N GLY A 15 19.57 -7.89 12.25
CA GLY A 15 18.40 -8.42 12.98
C GLY A 15 17.63 -7.37 13.79
N LYS A 16 18.29 -6.65 14.71
CA LYS A 16 17.61 -5.67 15.59
C LYS A 16 17.04 -4.48 14.80
N SER A 17 17.76 -4.02 13.79
CA SER A 17 17.30 -2.96 12.89
C SER A 17 16.06 -3.40 12.11
N SER A 18 16.02 -4.66 11.66
CA SER A 18 14.92 -5.17 10.85
C SER A 18 13.65 -5.22 11.67
N TYR A 19 13.74 -5.68 12.92
CA TYR A 19 12.62 -5.64 13.85
C TYR A 19 12.15 -4.20 14.11
N LEU A 20 13.06 -3.29 14.46
CA LEU A 20 12.69 -1.91 14.79
C LEU A 20 12.03 -1.18 13.60
N TRP A 21 12.64 -1.23 12.42
CA TRP A 21 12.12 -0.53 11.25
C TRP A 21 10.87 -1.18 10.67
N ASN A 22 10.78 -2.51 10.69
CA ASN A 22 9.57 -3.20 10.25
C ASN A 22 8.40 -2.88 11.20
N SER A 23 8.62 -2.93 12.52
CA SER A 23 7.60 -2.54 13.51
C SER A 23 7.18 -1.08 13.37
N ALA A 24 8.13 -0.15 13.20
CA ALA A 24 7.83 1.27 12.99
C ALA A 24 6.98 1.49 11.73
N SER A 25 7.37 0.85 10.62
CA SER A 25 6.65 0.95 9.35
C SER A 25 5.23 0.34 9.43
N ALA A 26 5.08 -0.79 10.11
CA ALA A 26 3.79 -1.43 10.34
C ALA A 26 2.88 -0.55 11.22
N MET A 27 3.43 0.06 12.29
CA MET A 27 2.69 1.01 13.13
C MET A 27 2.21 2.21 12.31
N LEU A 28 3.11 2.86 11.55
CA LEU A 28 2.76 4.00 10.70
C LEU A 28 1.68 3.64 9.68
N ASN A 29 1.79 2.49 9.02
CA ASN A 29 0.79 2.04 8.05
C ASN A 29 -0.60 1.85 8.69
N SER A 30 -0.65 1.30 9.90
CA SER A 30 -1.91 1.13 10.63
C SER A 30 -2.49 2.47 11.11
N PHE A 31 -1.65 3.42 11.54
CA PHE A 31 -2.09 4.74 12.00
C PHE A 31 -2.51 5.68 10.88
N GLN A 32 -1.93 5.53 9.68
CA GLN A 32 -2.15 6.42 8.54
C GLN A 32 -3.64 6.67 8.26
N THR A 33 -4.45 5.60 8.24
CA THR A 33 -5.89 5.73 7.95
C THR A 33 -6.61 6.54 9.01
N VAL A 34 -6.26 6.30 10.27
CA VAL A 34 -6.89 6.94 11.43
C VAL A 34 -6.55 8.43 11.46
N VAL A 35 -5.29 8.77 11.17
CA VAL A 35 -4.83 10.17 11.11
C VAL A 35 -5.53 10.93 9.98
N ILE A 36 -5.59 10.35 8.77
CA ILE A 36 -6.29 10.97 7.63
C ILE A 36 -7.78 11.18 7.96
N LEU A 37 -8.45 10.16 8.50
CA LEU A 37 -9.85 10.26 8.88
C LEU A 37 -10.08 11.31 9.99
N MET A 38 -9.17 11.42 10.95
CA MET A 38 -9.25 12.42 12.01
C MET A 38 -9.16 13.84 11.45
N VAL A 39 -8.34 14.07 10.42
CA VAL A 39 -8.22 15.39 9.77
C VAL A 39 -9.46 15.72 8.95
N ILE A 40 -9.92 14.78 8.10
CA ILE A 40 -11.13 15.00 7.28
C ILE A 40 -12.35 15.28 8.18
N SER A 41 -12.51 14.52 9.27
CA SER A 41 -13.64 14.70 10.18
C SER A 41 -13.63 16.01 10.98
N ARG A 42 -12.50 16.73 11.02
CA ARG A 42 -12.43 18.07 11.63
C ARG A 42 -12.88 19.18 10.67
N ILE A 43 -12.83 18.96 9.36
CA ILE A 43 -13.23 19.93 8.34
C ILE A 43 -14.70 19.72 7.98
N ASP A 44 -15.06 18.49 7.58
CA ASP A 44 -16.44 18.06 7.34
C ASP A 44 -16.67 16.66 7.92
N PRO A 45 -17.28 16.57 9.13
CA PRO A 45 -17.46 15.31 9.82
C PRO A 45 -18.48 14.36 9.19
N VAL A 46 -19.38 14.82 8.33
CA VAL A 46 -20.55 14.01 7.92
C VAL A 46 -20.45 13.52 6.48
N ASN A 47 -20.25 14.41 5.50
CA ASN A 47 -20.30 13.99 4.10
C ASN A 47 -18.94 13.44 3.64
N ASP A 48 -17.88 14.25 3.71
CA ASP A 48 -16.57 13.87 3.16
C ASP A 48 -15.89 12.75 3.96
N ALA A 49 -16.00 12.77 5.29
CA ALA A 49 -15.48 11.71 6.14
C ALA A 49 -16.18 10.36 5.85
N GLY A 50 -17.51 10.38 5.65
CA GLY A 50 -18.27 9.18 5.30
C GLY A 50 -17.86 8.59 3.94
N ILE A 51 -17.73 9.45 2.93
CA ILE A 51 -17.29 9.04 1.58
C ILE A 51 -15.88 8.44 1.64
N PHE A 52 -14.96 9.08 2.36
CA PHE A 52 -13.60 8.58 2.52
C PHE A 52 -13.56 7.19 3.18
N VAL A 53 -14.32 6.97 4.27
CA VAL A 53 -14.36 5.67 4.96
C VAL A 53 -14.86 4.56 4.05
N ILE A 54 -15.92 4.82 3.28
CA ILE A 54 -16.47 3.85 2.32
C ILE A 54 -15.46 3.56 1.21
N ALA A 55 -14.87 4.60 0.62
CA ALA A 55 -13.85 4.46 -0.40
C ALA A 55 -12.62 3.69 0.11
N TYR A 56 -12.20 3.93 1.35
CA TYR A 56 -11.09 3.23 1.99
C TYR A 56 -11.40 1.75 2.24
N ALA A 57 -12.62 1.43 2.67
CA ALA A 57 -13.08 0.05 2.83
C ALA A 57 -13.06 -0.70 1.50
N ILE A 58 -13.60 -0.09 0.44
CA ILE A 58 -13.58 -0.66 -0.93
C ILE A 58 -12.14 -0.85 -1.40
N GLY A 59 -11.28 0.14 -1.19
CA GLY A 59 -9.85 0.04 -1.53
C GLY A 59 -9.16 -1.15 -0.86
N ASN A 60 -9.47 -1.45 0.41
CA ASN A 60 -8.92 -2.62 1.10
C ASN A 60 -9.48 -3.95 0.58
N LEU A 61 -10.74 -4.00 0.16
CA LEU A 61 -11.30 -5.17 -0.53
C LEU A 61 -10.56 -5.41 -1.86
N MET A 62 -10.35 -4.36 -2.65
CA MET A 62 -9.61 -4.43 -3.91
C MET A 62 -8.14 -4.83 -3.68
N LEU A 63 -7.51 -4.34 -2.61
CA LEU A 63 -6.15 -4.71 -2.22
C LEU A 63 -6.02 -6.23 -1.98
N THR A 64 -7.07 -6.89 -1.50
CA THR A 64 -7.07 -8.36 -1.30
C THR A 64 -6.89 -9.09 -2.63
N ILE A 65 -7.52 -8.60 -3.70
CA ILE A 65 -7.37 -9.11 -5.07
C ILE A 65 -5.95 -8.83 -5.57
N GLY A 66 -5.44 -7.59 -5.41
CA GLY A 66 -4.10 -7.21 -5.87
C GLY A 66 -2.97 -7.98 -5.17
N ARG A 67 -3.14 -8.27 -3.87
CA ARG A 67 -2.13 -8.98 -3.06
C ARG A 67 -2.12 -10.48 -3.31
N TYR A 68 -3.28 -11.11 -3.43
CA TYR A 68 -3.47 -12.55 -3.72
C TYR A 68 -2.52 -13.50 -2.94
N GLY A 69 -2.03 -13.11 -1.75
CA GLY A 69 -1.07 -13.90 -0.97
C GLY A 69 0.34 -14.06 -1.58
N ILE A 70 0.64 -13.47 -2.75
CA ILE A 70 1.91 -13.70 -3.48
C ILE A 70 3.15 -13.34 -2.65
N ARG A 71 3.07 -12.31 -1.79
CA ARG A 71 4.20 -11.91 -0.95
C ARG A 71 4.61 -12.99 0.06
N GLN A 72 3.63 -13.68 0.67
CA GLN A 72 3.93 -14.74 1.63
C GLN A 72 4.60 -15.91 0.92
N PHE A 73 4.16 -16.22 -0.30
CA PHE A 73 4.77 -17.23 -1.14
C PHE A 73 6.21 -16.85 -1.53
N GLN A 74 6.43 -15.61 -1.98
CA GLN A 74 7.75 -15.08 -2.33
C GLN A 74 8.72 -15.08 -1.13
N ALA A 75 8.25 -14.63 0.04
CA ALA A 75 9.08 -14.60 1.25
C ALA A 75 9.45 -16.01 1.76
N SER A 76 8.63 -17.02 1.46
CA SER A 76 8.91 -18.42 1.81
C SER A 76 9.85 -19.13 0.82
N ASP A 77 10.02 -18.60 -0.40
CA ASP A 77 10.88 -19.19 -1.42
C ASP A 77 12.36 -18.83 -1.19
N VAL A 78 12.92 -19.27 -0.06
CA VAL A 78 14.31 -18.97 0.33
C VAL A 78 15.33 -19.57 -0.67
N VAL A 79 14.93 -20.60 -1.41
CA VAL A 79 15.78 -21.28 -2.40
C VAL A 79 15.73 -20.61 -3.78
N GLU A 80 14.93 -19.54 -3.94
CA GLU A 80 14.72 -18.82 -5.20
C GLU A 80 14.36 -19.78 -6.36
N LYS A 81 13.45 -20.72 -6.10
CA LYS A 81 13.01 -21.68 -7.12
C LYS A 81 12.37 -20.96 -8.31
N TYR A 82 11.70 -19.84 -8.04
CA TYR A 82 11.16 -18.95 -9.07
C TYR A 82 11.98 -17.67 -9.16
N SER A 83 12.18 -17.18 -10.39
CA SER A 83 12.89 -15.91 -10.59
C SER A 83 12.04 -14.74 -10.10
N TYR A 84 12.68 -13.69 -9.57
CA TYR A 84 12.03 -12.42 -9.25
C TYR A 84 11.12 -11.90 -10.38
N ARG A 85 11.48 -12.15 -11.64
CA ARG A 85 10.68 -11.76 -12.82
C ARG A 85 9.29 -12.42 -12.82
N GLU A 86 9.18 -13.68 -12.39
CA GLU A 86 7.91 -14.40 -12.35
C GLU A 86 6.97 -13.80 -11.29
N TYR A 87 7.51 -13.44 -10.12
CA TYR A 87 6.79 -12.70 -9.09
C TYR A 87 6.34 -11.32 -9.57
N TYR A 88 7.21 -10.60 -10.30
CA TYR A 88 6.90 -9.30 -10.86
C TYR A 88 5.75 -9.38 -11.89
N TYR A 89 5.82 -10.32 -12.83
CA TYR A 89 4.75 -10.51 -13.82
C TYR A 89 3.43 -10.93 -13.17
N SER A 90 3.48 -11.83 -12.20
CA SER A 90 2.31 -12.21 -11.41
C SER A 90 1.68 -10.99 -10.75
N ARG A 91 2.50 -10.08 -10.19
CA ARG A 91 2.01 -8.84 -9.58
C ARG A 91 1.41 -7.87 -10.58
N VAL A 92 2.02 -7.69 -11.75
CA VAL A 92 1.45 -6.85 -12.81
C VAL A 92 0.06 -7.37 -13.22
N LEU A 93 -0.09 -8.70 -13.32
CA LEU A 93 -1.38 -9.32 -13.63
C LEU A 93 -2.41 -9.12 -12.51
N THR A 94 -2.09 -9.42 -11.24
CA THR A 94 -3.07 -9.29 -10.15
C THR A 94 -3.44 -7.84 -9.87
N THR A 95 -2.48 -6.92 -9.95
CA THR A 95 -2.73 -5.47 -9.77
C THR A 95 -3.47 -4.88 -10.97
N GLY A 96 -3.24 -5.37 -12.19
CA GLY A 96 -4.04 -5.04 -13.37
C GLY A 96 -5.49 -5.52 -13.24
N LEU A 97 -5.70 -6.75 -12.76
CA LEU A 97 -7.03 -7.28 -12.46
C LEU A 97 -7.73 -6.46 -11.37
N MET A 98 -7.02 -6.08 -10.31
CA MET A 98 -7.53 -5.19 -9.26
C MET A 98 -8.06 -3.86 -9.84
N LEU A 99 -7.32 -3.22 -10.76
CA LEU A 99 -7.77 -1.99 -11.41
C LEU A 99 -8.98 -2.23 -12.32
N ALA A 100 -8.96 -3.29 -13.13
CA ALA A 100 -10.06 -3.62 -14.02
C ALA A 100 -11.37 -3.85 -13.24
N ILE A 101 -11.30 -4.60 -12.13
CA ILE A 101 -12.45 -4.85 -11.25
C ILE A 101 -12.89 -3.56 -10.55
N SER A 102 -11.94 -2.72 -10.11
CA SER A 102 -12.27 -1.42 -9.49
C SER A 102 -13.02 -0.51 -10.47
N LEU A 103 -12.57 -0.42 -11.72
CA LEU A 103 -13.23 0.38 -12.76
C LEU A 103 -14.61 -0.18 -13.11
N ALA A 104 -14.75 -1.50 -13.23
CA ALA A 104 -16.03 -2.14 -13.47
C ALA A 104 -17.02 -1.88 -12.33
N TYR A 105 -16.56 -1.97 -11.07
CA TYR A 105 -17.37 -1.68 -9.89
C TYR A 105 -17.85 -0.23 -9.88
N ILE A 106 -16.94 0.73 -10.05
CA ILE A 106 -17.28 2.16 -10.07
C ILE A 106 -18.23 2.49 -11.23
N GLY A 107 -17.99 1.92 -12.42
CA GLY A 107 -18.86 2.11 -13.58
C GLY A 107 -20.27 1.56 -13.37
N PHE A 108 -20.39 0.40 -12.69
CA PHE A 108 -21.68 -0.18 -12.34
C PHE A 108 -22.45 0.70 -11.34
N GLU A 109 -21.80 1.13 -10.25
CA GLU A 109 -22.43 1.96 -9.22
C GLU A 109 -22.81 3.37 -9.72
N TYR A 110 -22.04 3.90 -10.67
CA TYR A 110 -22.39 5.14 -11.36
C TYR A 110 -23.61 4.94 -12.27
N GLY A 111 -23.68 3.82 -13.00
CA GLY A 111 -24.80 3.49 -13.88
C GLY A 111 -26.12 3.20 -13.15
N THR A 112 -26.06 2.66 -11.92
CA THR A 112 -27.23 2.42 -11.07
C THR A 112 -27.71 3.67 -10.33
N GLY A 113 -26.97 4.78 -10.44
CA GLY A 113 -27.30 6.05 -9.79
C GLY A 113 -27.04 6.07 -8.27
N GLN A 114 -26.36 5.06 -7.73
CA GLN A 114 -26.02 5.02 -6.31
C GLN A 114 -24.82 5.93 -5.98
N TYR A 115 -23.90 6.08 -6.93
CA TYR A 115 -22.72 6.94 -6.77
C TYR A 115 -22.86 8.23 -7.55
N ASP A 116 -22.69 9.35 -6.84
CA ASP A 116 -22.49 10.66 -7.46
C ASP A 116 -21.07 10.74 -8.06
N GLY A 117 -20.86 11.62 -9.04
CA GLY A 117 -19.58 11.80 -9.73
C GLY A 117 -18.42 12.06 -8.76
N ASN A 118 -18.66 12.85 -7.70
CA ASN A 118 -17.67 13.09 -6.65
C ASN A 118 -17.30 11.81 -5.89
N LYS A 119 -18.27 10.97 -5.52
CA LYS A 119 -18.03 9.70 -4.81
C LYS A 119 -17.21 8.75 -5.68
N SER A 120 -17.57 8.62 -6.95
CA SER A 120 -16.86 7.76 -7.92
C SER A 120 -15.39 8.17 -8.07
N ILE A 121 -15.11 9.48 -8.15
CA ILE A 121 -13.75 10.00 -8.25
C ILE A 121 -12.95 9.67 -6.99
N VAL A 122 -13.52 9.89 -5.80
CA VAL A 122 -12.83 9.59 -4.52
C VAL A 122 -12.51 8.10 -4.40
N VAL A 123 -13.47 7.22 -4.72
CA VAL A 123 -13.25 5.76 -4.70
C VAL A 123 -12.16 5.36 -5.70
N LEU A 124 -12.17 5.93 -6.91
CA LEU A 124 -11.14 5.67 -7.91
C LEU A 124 -9.75 6.08 -7.41
N LEU A 125 -9.62 7.28 -6.84
CA LEU A 125 -8.36 7.80 -6.32
C LEU A 125 -7.82 6.90 -5.20
N ILE A 126 -8.66 6.48 -4.26
CA ILE A 126 -8.22 5.55 -3.20
C ILE A 126 -7.80 4.20 -3.78
N CYS A 127 -8.54 3.66 -4.75
CA CYS A 127 -8.16 2.41 -5.42
C CYS A 127 -6.80 2.53 -6.14
N LEU A 128 -6.49 3.67 -6.77
CA LEU A 128 -5.18 3.92 -7.38
C LEU A 128 -4.05 3.96 -6.35
N VAL A 129 -4.29 4.58 -5.19
CA VAL A 129 -3.33 4.60 -4.08
C VAL A 129 -3.06 3.18 -3.59
N LYS A 130 -4.13 2.40 -3.39
CA LYS A 130 -4.03 1.00 -2.98
C LYS A 130 -3.37 0.12 -4.05
N TRP A 131 -3.52 0.45 -5.32
CA TRP A 131 -2.82 -0.23 -6.41
C TRP A 131 -1.30 -0.03 -6.31
N ILE A 132 -0.83 1.19 -6.01
CA ILE A 132 0.60 1.45 -5.75
C ILE A 132 1.10 0.64 -4.56
N ASP A 133 0.32 0.58 -3.47
CA ASP A 133 0.65 -0.23 -2.29
C ASP A 133 0.75 -1.73 -2.62
N ALA A 134 -0.15 -2.24 -3.45
CA ALA A 134 -0.11 -3.65 -3.89
C ALA A 134 1.10 -3.94 -4.79
N PHE A 135 1.46 -3.00 -5.66
CA PHE A 135 2.61 -3.15 -6.54
C PHE A 135 3.93 -3.12 -5.77
N GLU A 136 4.07 -2.20 -4.81
CA GLU A 136 5.28 -2.08 -3.98
C GLU A 136 5.52 -3.35 -3.12
N ASP A 137 4.46 -4.07 -2.76
CA ASP A 137 4.52 -5.26 -1.91
C ASP A 137 5.43 -6.38 -2.50
N VAL A 138 5.65 -6.42 -3.82
CA VAL A 138 6.61 -7.36 -4.46
C VAL A 138 8.07 -7.02 -4.14
N PHE A 139 8.41 -5.73 -4.05
CA PHE A 139 9.76 -5.31 -3.68
C PHE A 139 10.03 -5.58 -2.21
N HIS A 140 9.02 -5.35 -1.36
CA HIS A 140 9.08 -5.73 0.05
C HIS A 140 9.21 -7.24 0.23
N GLY A 141 8.50 -8.04 -0.57
CA GLY A 141 8.66 -9.50 -0.61
C GLY A 141 10.07 -9.93 -0.99
N MET A 142 10.68 -9.31 -2.00
CA MET A 142 12.06 -9.58 -2.41
C MET A 142 13.07 -9.21 -1.33
N LEU A 143 12.92 -8.05 -0.68
CA LEU A 143 13.79 -7.64 0.43
C LEU A 143 13.64 -8.56 1.65
N GLN A 144 12.44 -9.10 1.86
CA GLN A 144 12.18 -10.08 2.91
C GLN A 144 12.85 -11.43 2.61
N GLN A 145 12.82 -11.88 1.36
CA GLN A 145 13.50 -13.11 0.90
C GLN A 145 15.03 -13.05 1.09
N HIS A 146 15.62 -11.85 1.03
CA HIS A 146 17.06 -11.61 1.19
C HIS A 146 17.48 -11.23 2.63
N ASP A 147 16.62 -11.42 3.63
CA ASP A 147 16.84 -11.00 5.03
C ASP A 147 17.24 -9.51 5.19
N ARG A 148 16.81 -8.66 4.25
CA ARG A 148 17.11 -7.21 4.18
C ARG A 148 15.88 -6.37 4.54
N LEU A 149 15.07 -6.87 5.48
CA LEU A 149 13.90 -6.17 6.02
C LEU A 149 14.24 -4.79 6.61
N ASP A 150 15.49 -4.60 7.07
CA ASP A 150 16.09 -3.31 7.41
C ASP A 150 15.78 -2.20 6.41
N ILE A 151 16.03 -2.51 5.14
CA ILE A 151 15.99 -1.55 4.05
C ILE A 151 14.53 -1.30 3.67
N GLY A 152 13.73 -2.37 3.59
CA GLY A 152 12.29 -2.30 3.31
C GLY A 152 11.54 -1.47 4.36
N GLY A 153 11.81 -1.71 5.65
CA GLY A 153 11.20 -0.97 6.75
C GLY A 153 11.54 0.53 6.76
N LYS A 154 12.80 0.89 6.45
CA LYS A 154 13.22 2.31 6.33
C LYS A 154 12.50 3.01 5.17
N ILE A 155 12.47 2.40 4.00
CA ILE A 155 11.83 2.98 2.80
C ILE A 155 10.33 3.14 3.03
N LEU A 156 9.68 2.10 3.55
CA LEU A 156 8.24 2.11 3.84
C LEU A 156 7.89 3.20 4.86
N THR A 157 8.69 3.35 5.92
CA THR A 157 8.53 4.38 6.94
C THR A 157 8.60 5.79 6.35
N VAL A 158 9.65 6.10 5.58
CA VAL A 158 9.83 7.43 4.96
C VAL A 158 8.68 7.73 4.00
N ARG A 159 8.29 6.75 3.19
CA ARG A 159 7.20 6.89 2.22
C ARG A 159 5.87 7.15 2.91
N LEU A 160 5.50 6.33 3.89
CA LEU A 160 4.25 6.49 4.65
C LEU A 160 4.19 7.84 5.35
N PHE A 161 5.31 8.30 5.92
CA PHE A 161 5.39 9.60 6.54
C PHE A 161 5.14 10.73 5.53
N LEU A 162 5.86 10.73 4.40
CA LEU A 162 5.66 11.72 3.33
C LEU A 162 4.25 11.69 2.76
N TYR A 163 3.70 10.50 2.56
CA TYR A 163 2.35 10.32 2.05
C TYR A 163 1.30 10.88 3.01
N THR A 164 1.46 10.62 4.31
CA THR A 164 0.57 11.14 5.35
C THR A 164 0.66 12.67 5.41
N VAL A 165 1.86 13.24 5.36
CA VAL A 165 2.07 14.70 5.37
C VAL A 165 1.44 15.34 4.13
N LEU A 166 1.64 14.77 2.94
CA LEU A 166 1.07 15.31 1.70
C LEU A 166 -0.46 15.23 1.69
N TYR A 167 -1.04 14.21 2.32
CA TYR A 167 -2.49 14.10 2.47
C TYR A 167 -3.07 15.13 3.45
N MET A 168 -2.25 15.69 4.34
CA MET A 168 -2.65 16.67 5.36
C MET A 168 -2.50 18.13 4.91
N VAL A 169 -1.74 18.40 3.84
CA VAL A 169 -1.54 19.74 3.25
C VAL A 169 -2.54 19.97 2.13
#